data_AF-A0A7C0V442-F1
#
_entry.id   AF-A0A7C0V442-F1
#
_cell.length_a   1.000
_cell.length_b   1.000
_cell.length_c   1.000
_cell.angle_alpha   90.00
_cell.angle_beta   90.00
_cell.angle_gamma   90.00
#
_symmetry.space_group_name_H-M   'P 1'
#
loop_
_entity.id
_entity.type
_entity.pdbx_description
1 polymer ?
#
loop_
_entity_poly.entity_id
_entity_poly.type
_entity_poly.pdbx_seq_one_letter_code
_entity_poly.pdbx_strand_id
1 'polypeptide(L)'
;MKEIALDYTYFEIPPRAIDRVVERGVKLRRLNYLEALAMAEVIRRLKPDIVYVDASDINAERFREHILSALREKPKIVSEHEADARYPVVAAASILAKVRRDSIIKELQRRYGDFGSGYPHDSRTVRFLEDWFRRNPREVPPFIRGSWSTVKRIRRRLLFQG
;
A
#
# COMPACT_ATOMS: atom_id res chain seq x y z
N MET A 1 6.50 18.17 -12.33
CA MET A 1 5.65 16.99 -12.64
C MET A 1 4.17 17.28 -12.47
N LYS A 2 3.69 17.72 -11.30
CA LYS A 2 2.27 18.11 -11.15
C LYS A 2 1.86 19.28 -12.06
N GLU A 3 2.78 20.21 -12.30
CA GLU A 3 2.56 21.38 -13.15
C GLU A 3 2.52 21.08 -14.66
N ILE A 4 2.95 19.87 -15.07
CA ILE A 4 3.01 19.47 -16.49
C ILE A 4 2.04 18.32 -16.81
N ALA A 5 1.40 17.73 -15.79
CA ALA A 5 0.40 16.68 -15.98
C ALA A 5 -0.96 17.30 -16.26
N LEU A 6 -1.72 16.75 -17.21
CA LEU A 6 -3.10 17.18 -17.48
C LEU A 6 -4.00 16.93 -16.26
N ASP A 7 -3.81 15.80 -15.58
CA ASP A 7 -4.48 15.47 -14.32
C ASP A 7 -3.65 14.46 -13.52
N TYR A 8 -3.88 14.37 -12.21
CA TYR A 8 -3.33 13.33 -11.34
C TYR A 8 -4.24 13.09 -10.14
N THR A 9 -4.29 11.86 -9.65
CA THR A 9 -5.06 11.53 -8.45
C THR A 9 -4.34 10.48 -7.60
N TYR A 10 -4.80 10.32 -6.36
CA TYR A 10 -4.30 9.32 -5.43
C TYR A 10 -5.43 8.43 -4.95
N PHE A 11 -5.11 7.18 -4.67
CA PHE A 11 -5.96 6.29 -3.90
C PHE A 11 -5.16 5.68 -2.75
N GLU A 12 -5.51 6.06 -1.52
CA GLU A 12 -4.80 5.64 -0.31
C GLU A 12 -5.57 4.50 0.37
N ILE A 13 -4.86 3.40 0.64
CA ILE A 13 -5.46 2.25 1.31
C ILE A 13 -5.07 2.29 2.80
N PRO A 14 -6.03 2.45 3.73
CA PRO A 14 -5.71 2.51 5.14
C PRO A 14 -5.28 1.14 5.68
N PRO A 15 -4.41 1.08 6.72
CA PRO A 15 -3.95 -0.18 7.33
C PRO A 15 -5.06 -1.17 7.67
N ARG A 16 -6.20 -0.69 8.20
CA ARG A 16 -7.37 -1.53 8.51
C ARG A 16 -7.96 -2.26 7.30
N ALA A 17 -7.93 -1.66 6.12
CA ALA A 17 -8.45 -2.27 4.89
C ALA A 17 -7.48 -3.34 4.40
N ILE A 18 -6.18 -3.05 4.49
CA ILE A 18 -5.11 -4.01 4.23
C ILE A 18 -5.22 -5.21 5.17
N ASP A 19 -5.40 -4.99 6.48
CA ASP A 19 -5.53 -6.05 7.47
C ASP A 19 -6.71 -6.98 7.17
N ARG A 20 -7.87 -6.41 6.81
CA ARG A 20 -9.05 -7.18 6.41
C ARG A 20 -8.75 -8.14 5.26
N VAL A 21 -7.99 -7.69 4.25
CA VAL A 21 -7.64 -8.51 3.09
C VAL A 21 -6.60 -9.58 3.45
N VAL A 22 -5.62 -9.26 4.30
CA VAL A 22 -4.62 -10.25 4.73
C VAL A 22 -5.25 -11.35 5.58
N GLU A 23 -6.18 -11.00 6.47
CA GLU A 23 -6.79 -11.95 7.40
C GLU A 23 -7.91 -12.78 6.77
N ARG A 24 -8.65 -12.20 5.81
CA ARG A 24 -9.83 -12.84 5.19
C ARG A 24 -9.60 -13.23 3.73
N GLY A 25 -8.40 -13.02 3.21
CA GLY A 25 -8.09 -13.15 1.79
C GLY A 25 -8.17 -14.59 1.30
N VAL A 26 -9.01 -14.80 0.28
CA VAL A 26 -9.06 -16.06 -0.47
C VAL A 26 -7.81 -16.16 -1.36
N LYS A 27 -7.40 -17.38 -1.74
CA LYS A 27 -6.32 -17.60 -2.72
C LYS A 27 -6.56 -16.72 -3.96
N LEU A 28 -5.52 -16.05 -4.45
CA LEU A 28 -5.55 -15.06 -5.56
C LEU A 28 -6.28 -13.73 -5.29
N ARG A 29 -6.98 -13.55 -4.16
CA ARG A 29 -7.61 -12.27 -3.75
C ARG A 29 -6.97 -11.71 -2.48
N ARG A 30 -5.65 -11.52 -2.55
CA ARG A 30 -4.80 -11.01 -1.45
C ARG A 30 -4.29 -9.61 -1.79
N LEU A 31 -3.12 -9.22 -1.30
CA LEU A 31 -2.57 -7.85 -1.45
C LEU A 31 -2.47 -7.40 -2.90
N ASN A 32 -1.95 -8.23 -3.80
CA ASN A 32 -1.82 -7.87 -5.21
C ASN A 32 -3.18 -7.60 -5.86
N TYR A 33 -4.23 -8.33 -5.47
CA TYR A 33 -5.58 -8.05 -5.94
C TYR A 33 -6.11 -6.72 -5.38
N LEU A 34 -5.86 -6.43 -4.10
CA LEU A 34 -6.21 -5.14 -3.48
C LEU A 34 -5.49 -3.97 -4.17
N GLU A 35 -4.23 -4.14 -4.57
CA GLU A 35 -3.48 -3.15 -5.36
C GLU A 35 -4.08 -2.98 -6.75
N ALA A 36 -4.47 -4.06 -7.44
CA ALA A 36 -5.18 -3.98 -8.71
C ALA A 36 -6.51 -3.20 -8.59
N LEU A 37 -7.27 -3.41 -7.51
CA LEU A 37 -8.49 -2.63 -7.23
C LEU A 37 -8.20 -1.15 -7.00
N ALA A 38 -7.11 -0.82 -6.32
CA ALA A 38 -6.67 0.56 -6.12
C ALA A 38 -6.27 1.24 -7.42
N MET A 39 -5.55 0.53 -8.30
CA MET A 39 -5.19 1.03 -9.63
C MET A 39 -6.44 1.23 -10.50
N ALA A 40 -7.40 0.30 -10.45
CA ALA A 40 -8.69 0.47 -11.13
C ALA A 40 -9.43 1.74 -10.66
N GLU A 41 -9.40 2.05 -9.37
CA GLU A 41 -10.03 3.27 -8.84
C GLU A 41 -9.34 4.55 -9.34
N VAL A 42 -8.01 4.55 -9.49
CA VAL A 42 -7.28 5.66 -10.12
C VAL A 42 -7.65 5.80 -11.60
N ILE A 43 -7.65 4.70 -12.35
CA ILE A 43 -8.01 4.67 -13.78
C ILE A 43 -9.44 5.17 -13.99
N ARG A 44 -10.38 4.75 -13.14
CA ARG A 44 -11.79 5.16 -13.20
C ARG A 44 -11.98 6.67 -13.04
N ARG A 45 -11.13 7.32 -12.24
CA ARG A 45 -11.18 8.77 -12.01
C ARG A 45 -10.57 9.55 -13.17
N LEU A 46 -9.43 9.10 -13.68
CA LEU A 46 -8.68 9.79 -14.73
C LEU A 46 -9.22 9.51 -16.14
N LYS A 47 -9.89 8.37 -16.35
CA LYS A 47 -10.44 7.90 -17.63
C LYS A 47 -9.48 8.01 -18.83
N PRO A 48 -8.26 7.46 -18.74
CA PRO A 48 -7.31 7.48 -19.86
C PRO A 48 -7.68 6.45 -20.94
N ASP A 49 -7.28 6.70 -22.19
CA ASP A 49 -7.43 5.74 -23.29
C ASP A 49 -6.45 4.55 -23.17
N ILE A 50 -5.22 4.84 -22.76
CA ILE A 50 -4.12 3.87 -22.59
C ILE A 50 -3.55 4.00 -21.18
N VAL A 51 -3.35 2.87 -20.51
CA VAL A 51 -2.78 2.78 -19.17
C VAL A 51 -1.52 1.94 -19.21
N TYR A 52 -0.45 2.45 -18.62
CA TYR A 52 0.76 1.69 -18.30
C TYR A 52 0.78 1.45 -16.79
N VAL A 53 0.92 0.19 -16.37
CA VAL A 53 0.95 -0.17 -14.94
C VAL A 53 2.18 -1.01 -14.62
N ASP A 54 2.75 -0.76 -13.45
CA ASP A 54 3.78 -1.60 -12.87
C ASP A 54 3.12 -2.78 -12.15
N ALA A 55 3.44 -4.00 -12.60
CA ALA A 55 2.76 -5.21 -12.14
C ALA A 55 3.34 -5.72 -10.81
N SER A 56 2.55 -5.62 -9.74
CA SER A 56 2.88 -6.17 -8.42
C SER A 56 2.67 -7.69 -8.32
N ASP A 57 1.88 -8.28 -9.20
CA ASP A 57 1.67 -9.72 -9.27
C ASP A 57 2.74 -10.38 -10.14
N ILE A 58 3.30 -11.51 -9.71
CA ILE A 58 4.29 -12.33 -10.45
C ILE A 58 3.86 -12.69 -11.87
N ASN A 59 2.56 -12.63 -12.16
CA ASN A 59 2.03 -12.68 -13.51
C ASN A 59 1.39 -11.34 -13.87
N ALA A 60 2.08 -10.57 -14.72
CA ALA A 60 1.64 -9.25 -15.14
C ALA A 60 0.31 -9.26 -15.93
N GLU A 61 0.03 -10.33 -16.68
CA GLU A 61 -1.24 -10.47 -17.40
C GLU A 61 -2.41 -10.71 -16.42
N ARG A 62 -2.22 -11.57 -15.42
CA ARG A 62 -3.22 -11.74 -14.36
C ARG A 62 -3.47 -10.42 -13.61
N PHE A 63 -2.43 -9.62 -13.39
CA PHE A 63 -2.59 -8.31 -12.77
C PHE A 63 -3.44 -7.38 -13.62
N ARG A 64 -3.20 -7.35 -14.93
CA ARG A 64 -4.03 -6.65 -15.91
C ARG A 64 -5.49 -7.10 -15.85
N GLU A 65 -5.73 -8.41 -15.85
CA GLU A 65 -7.08 -8.98 -15.76
C GLU A 65 -7.78 -8.57 -14.46
N HIS A 66 -7.07 -8.58 -13.33
CA HIS A 66 -7.62 -8.11 -12.06
C HIS A 66 -8.03 -6.64 -12.10
N ILE A 67 -7.20 -5.76 -12.68
CA ILE A 67 -7.54 -4.34 -12.86
C ILE A 67 -8.78 -4.21 -13.75
N LEU A 68 -8.77 -4.87 -14.91
CA LEU A 68 -9.89 -4.83 -15.85
C LEU A 68 -11.17 -5.36 -15.20
N SER A 69 -11.11 -6.40 -14.37
CA SER A 69 -12.30 -6.98 -13.72
C SER A 69 -13.06 -5.98 -12.84
N ALA A 70 -12.39 -4.95 -12.34
CA ALA A 70 -12.97 -3.91 -11.48
C ALA A 70 -13.46 -2.67 -12.25
N LEU A 71 -13.19 -2.58 -13.56
CA LEU A 71 -13.57 -1.44 -14.40
C LEU A 71 -14.81 -1.77 -15.24
N ARG A 72 -15.70 -0.79 -15.41
CA ARG A 72 -16.82 -0.87 -16.36
C ARG A 72 -16.33 -0.63 -17.79
N GLU A 73 -15.62 0.48 -18.00
CA GLU A 73 -14.94 0.80 -19.24
C GLU A 73 -13.61 0.04 -19.31
N LYS A 74 -13.22 -0.44 -20.49
CA LYS A 74 -12.02 -1.26 -20.67
C LYS A 74 -10.98 -0.50 -21.49
N PRO A 75 -10.18 0.39 -20.87
CA PRO A 75 -9.09 1.05 -21.58
C PRO A 75 -8.02 0.03 -21.99
N LYS A 76 -7.13 0.43 -22.90
CA LYS A 76 -5.98 -0.42 -23.26
C LYS A 76 -4.98 -0.41 -22.10
N ILE A 77 -4.83 -1.54 -21.40
CA ILE A 77 -3.86 -1.68 -20.31
C ILE A 77 -2.64 -2.45 -20.79
N VAL A 78 -1.47 -1.84 -20.63
CA VAL A 78 -0.13 -2.43 -20.74
C VAL A 78 0.38 -2.66 -19.32
N SER A 79 0.47 -3.93 -18.91
CA SER A 79 0.88 -4.34 -17.57
C SER A 79 2.18 -5.11 -17.66
N GLU A 80 3.22 -4.60 -17.02
CA GLU A 80 4.56 -5.17 -17.10
C GLU A 80 5.32 -4.94 -15.78
N HIS A 81 6.31 -5.78 -15.50
CA HIS A 81 7.17 -5.61 -14.33
C HIS A 81 8.21 -4.52 -14.56
N GLU A 82 8.54 -3.73 -13.54
CA GLU A 82 9.55 -2.65 -13.64
C GLU A 82 9.14 -1.60 -14.69
N ALA A 83 7.83 -1.36 -14.82
CA ALA A 83 7.29 -0.42 -15.78
C ALA A 83 7.73 1.03 -15.45
N ASP A 84 8.07 1.33 -14.20
CA ASP A 84 8.58 2.62 -13.77
C ASP A 84 10.00 2.92 -14.32
N ALA A 85 10.80 1.90 -14.61
CA ALA A 85 12.09 2.06 -15.28
C ALA A 85 11.96 2.28 -16.80
N ARG A 86 10.87 1.79 -17.41
CA ARG A 86 10.66 1.84 -18.87
C ARG A 86 9.81 3.01 -19.34
N TYR A 87 8.77 3.36 -18.59
CA TYR A 87 7.78 4.35 -19.01
C TYR A 87 7.84 5.59 -18.11
N PRO A 88 8.19 6.77 -18.65
CA PRO A 88 8.23 8.01 -17.88
C PRO A 88 6.94 8.32 -17.12
N VAL A 89 5.76 8.01 -17.68
CA VAL A 89 4.47 8.22 -17.02
C VAL A 89 4.32 7.37 -15.75
N VAL A 90 4.84 6.14 -15.74
CA VAL A 90 4.82 5.24 -14.58
C VAL A 90 5.86 5.68 -13.56
N ALA A 91 7.07 6.07 -13.99
CA ALA A 91 8.09 6.66 -13.13
C ALA A 91 7.55 7.88 -12.38
N ALA A 92 6.82 8.73 -13.11
CA ALA A 92 6.22 9.94 -12.60
C ALA A 92 5.12 9.60 -11.56
N ALA A 93 4.23 8.65 -11.85
CA ALA A 93 3.25 8.15 -10.88
C ALA A 93 3.90 7.59 -9.60
N SER A 94 4.99 6.84 -9.74
CA SER A 94 5.80 6.33 -8.62
C SER A 94 6.38 7.45 -7.75
N ILE A 95 6.88 8.54 -8.35
CA ILE A 95 7.36 9.72 -7.61
C ILE A 95 6.21 10.35 -6.82
N LEU A 96 5.06 10.59 -7.46
CA LEU A 96 3.89 11.17 -6.79
C LEU A 96 3.45 10.32 -5.59
N ALA A 97 3.38 9.01 -5.76
CA ALA A 97 2.98 8.07 -4.71
C ALA A 97 3.97 8.08 -3.53
N LYS A 98 5.29 8.04 -3.81
CA LYS A 98 6.35 8.07 -2.78
C LYS A 98 6.31 9.39 -1.99
N VAL A 99 6.23 10.53 -2.68
CA VAL A 99 6.14 11.85 -2.02
C VAL A 99 4.89 11.95 -1.14
N ARG A 100 3.74 11.46 -1.62
CA ARG A 100 2.50 11.46 -0.84
C ARG A 100 2.60 10.57 0.40
N ARG A 101 3.14 9.35 0.25
CA ARG A 101 3.39 8.43 1.36
C ARG A 101 4.28 9.07 2.42
N ASP A 102 5.40 9.65 2.02
CA ASP A 102 6.37 10.23 2.94
C ASP A 102 5.78 11.45 3.68
N SER A 103 4.90 12.22 3.03
CA SER A 103 4.12 13.28 3.70
C SER A 103 3.21 12.73 4.79
N ILE A 104 2.49 11.63 4.53
CA ILE A 104 1.60 10.98 5.51
C ILE A 104 2.42 10.42 6.68
N ILE A 105 3.57 9.79 6.41
CA ILE A 105 4.46 9.29 7.45
C ILE A 105 4.97 10.43 8.34
N LYS A 106 5.38 11.56 7.76
CA LYS A 106 5.79 12.75 8.53
C LYS A 106 4.68 13.28 9.44
N GLU A 107 3.44 13.30 8.95
CA GLU A 107 2.28 13.69 9.77
C GLU A 107 2.05 12.74 10.95
N LEU A 108 2.14 11.43 10.69
CA LEU A 108 2.05 10.41 11.75
C LEU A 108 3.18 10.56 12.77
N GLN A 109 4.41 10.82 12.33
CA GLN A 109 5.55 11.04 13.23
C GLN A 109 5.36 12.30 14.09
N ARG A 110 4.77 13.37 13.55
CA ARG A 110 4.42 14.56 14.35
C ARG A 110 3.39 14.24 15.44
N ARG A 111 2.45 13.34 15.17
CA ARG A 111 1.36 12.99 16.10
C ARG A 111 1.75 11.94 17.13
N TYR A 112 2.55 10.95 16.74
CA TYR A 112 2.82 9.75 17.56
C TYR A 112 4.29 9.61 17.97
N GLY A 113 5.17 10.54 17.54
CA GLY A 113 6.60 10.46 17.73
C GLY A 113 7.31 9.71 16.61
N ASP A 114 8.66 9.76 16.62
CA ASP A 114 9.46 9.05 15.62
C ASP A 114 9.41 7.53 15.85
N PHE A 115 8.69 6.84 14.97
CA PHE A 115 8.62 5.38 14.91
C PHE A 115 9.59 4.77 13.89
N GLY A 116 10.59 5.53 13.42
CA GLY A 116 11.50 5.12 12.36
C GLY A 116 10.82 5.05 11.00
N SER A 117 11.30 4.14 10.15
CA SER A 117 10.84 4.01 8.76
C SER A 117 9.47 3.35 8.60
N GLY A 118 8.97 2.67 9.63
CA GLY A 118 7.75 1.85 9.57
C GLY A 118 7.98 0.44 9.01
N TYR A 119 9.23 0.06 8.70
CA TYR A 119 9.57 -1.26 8.20
C TYR A 119 10.02 -2.23 9.31
N PRO A 120 9.75 -3.55 9.16
CA PRO A 120 10.18 -4.56 10.14
C PRO A 120 11.67 -4.68 10.42
N HIS A 121 12.52 -4.24 9.49
CA HIS A 121 13.98 -4.30 9.62
C HIS A 121 14.57 -3.07 10.33
N ASP A 122 13.78 -2.02 10.54
CA ASP A 122 14.21 -0.84 11.28
C ASP A 122 14.03 -1.09 12.78
N SER A 123 15.14 -1.10 13.52
CA SER A 123 15.16 -1.33 14.96
C SER A 123 14.35 -0.28 15.72
N ARG A 124 14.27 0.97 15.24
CA ARG A 124 13.45 2.03 15.84
C ARG A 124 11.96 1.73 15.71
N THR A 125 11.53 1.20 14.56
CA THR A 125 10.15 0.75 14.35
C THR A 125 9.80 -0.41 15.25
N VAL A 126 10.68 -1.40 15.39
CA VAL A 126 10.45 -2.53 16.30
C VAL A 126 10.33 -2.05 17.75
N ARG A 127 11.25 -1.18 18.20
CA ARG A 127 11.21 -0.61 19.56
C ARG A 127 9.94 0.19 19.81
N PHE A 128 9.54 1.03 18.87
CA PHE A 128 8.29 1.79 18.95
C PHE A 128 7.07 0.88 19.12
N LEU A 129 6.98 -0.19 18.31
CA LEU A 129 5.88 -1.16 18.40
C LEU A 129 5.88 -1.88 19.75
N GLU A 130 7.03 -2.29 20.25
CA GLU A 130 7.13 -2.93 21.57
C GLU A 130 6.66 -1.99 22.68
N ASP A 131 7.15 -0.75 22.68
CA ASP A 131 6.78 0.25 23.69
C ASP A 131 5.31 0.61 23.63
N TRP A 132 4.73 0.68 22.42
CA TRP A 132 3.31 0.90 22.21
C TRP A 132 2.48 -0.24 22.81
N PHE A 133 2.79 -1.49 22.47
CA PHE A 133 2.01 -2.64 22.93
C PHE A 133 2.25 -3.01 24.40
N ARG A 134 3.38 -2.62 25.00
CA ARG A 134 3.55 -2.68 26.47
C ARG A 134 2.57 -1.76 27.19
N ARG A 135 2.38 -0.54 26.68
CA ARG A 135 1.48 0.47 27.25
C ARG A 135 0.01 0.19 26.91
N ASN A 136 -0.27 -0.31 25.70
CA ASN A 136 -1.61 -0.54 25.18
C ASN A 136 -1.76 -1.97 24.60
N PRO A 137 -1.78 -3.03 25.43
CA PRO A 137 -1.69 -4.43 24.95
C PRO A 137 -2.79 -4.87 23.99
N ARG A 138 -3.98 -4.28 24.13
CA ARG A 138 -5.18 -4.65 23.35
C ARG A 138 -5.44 -3.72 22.16
N GLU A 139 -4.74 -2.60 22.06
CA GLU A 139 -5.02 -1.56 21.06
C GLU A 139 -4.08 -1.68 19.86
N VAL A 140 -4.66 -1.81 18.66
CA VAL A 140 -3.93 -1.61 17.40
C VAL A 140 -4.38 -0.29 16.80
N PRO A 141 -3.54 0.76 16.82
CA PRO A 141 -3.93 2.07 16.32
C PRO A 141 -4.07 2.05 14.79
N PRO A 142 -4.85 2.96 14.21
CA PRO A 142 -5.26 2.91 12.81
C PRO A 142 -4.12 3.08 11.79
N PHE A 143 -2.93 3.50 12.24
CA PHE A 143 -1.73 3.64 11.40
C PHE A 143 -0.82 2.39 11.41
N ILE A 144 -1.11 1.40 12.25
CA ILE A 144 -0.39 0.12 12.32
C ILE A 144 -1.19 -0.96 11.59
N ARG A 145 -0.51 -1.78 10.80
CA ARG A 145 -1.09 -2.98 10.18
C ARG A 145 -1.05 -4.14 11.17
N GLY A 146 -2.15 -4.38 11.87
CA GLY A 146 -2.26 -5.40 12.93
C GLY A 146 -2.05 -6.83 12.44
N SER A 147 -2.35 -7.08 11.17
CA SER A 147 -2.29 -8.42 10.58
C SER A 147 -0.86 -8.86 10.22
N TRP A 148 0.11 -7.93 10.21
CA TRP A 148 1.49 -8.20 9.81
C TRP A 148 2.19 -9.16 10.78
N SER A 149 3.03 -10.03 10.24
CA SER A 149 3.75 -11.06 11.02
C SER A 149 4.60 -10.46 12.15
N THR A 150 5.30 -9.34 11.89
CA THR A 150 6.09 -8.62 12.89
C THR A 150 5.24 -8.12 14.05
N VAL A 151 4.09 -7.50 13.76
CA VAL A 151 3.16 -7.00 14.77
C VAL A 151 2.58 -8.16 15.58
N LYS A 152 2.09 -9.21 14.90
CA LYS A 152 1.59 -10.42 15.56
C LYS A 152 2.64 -11.08 16.47
N ARG A 153 3.90 -11.16 16.03
CA ARG A 153 5.01 -11.73 16.80
C ARG A 153 5.30 -10.90 18.05
N ILE A 154 5.42 -9.57 17.91
CA ILE A 154 5.68 -8.66 19.05
C ILE A 154 4.56 -8.77 20.07
N ARG A 155 3.30 -8.67 19.63
CA ARG A 155 2.12 -8.78 20.52
C ARG A 155 2.06 -10.12 21.22
N ARG A 156 2.25 -11.22 20.50
CA ARG A 156 2.25 -12.57 21.06
C ARG A 156 3.34 -12.71 22.13
N ARG A 157 4.56 -12.26 21.84
CA ARG A 157 5.68 -12.31 22.80
C ARG A 157 5.36 -11.54 24.08
N LEU A 158 4.81 -10.32 23.96
CA LEU A 158 4.51 -9.48 25.12
C LEU A 158 3.34 -10.02 25.97
N LEU A 159 2.36 -10.69 25.36
CA LEU A 159 1.25 -11.32 26.08
C LEU A 159 1.64 -12.56 26.88
N PHE A 160 2.74 -13.24 26.51
CA PHE A 160 3.25 -14.43 27.22
C PHE A 160 4.43 -14.12 28.16
N GLN A 161 4.79 -12.84 28.33
CA GLN A 161 5.86 -12.37 29.21
C GLN A 161 5.34 -11.65 30.47
N GLY A 162 4.02 -11.57 30.65
CA GLY A 162 3.37 -11.07 31.87
C GLY A 162 2.47 -12.14 32.45
#